data_AF-A5CBB8-F1
#
_entry.id   AF-A5CBB8-F1
#
_cell.length_a   1.000
_cell.length_b   1.000
_cell.length_c   1.000
_cell.angle_alpha   90.00
_cell.angle_beta   90.00
_cell.angle_gamma   90.00
#
_symmetry.space_group_name_H-M   'P 1'
#
loop_
_entity.id
_entity.type
_entity.pdbx_description
1 polymer ?
#
loop_
_entity_poly.entity_id
_entity_poly.type
_entity_poly.pdbx_seq_one_letter_code
_entity_poly.pdbx_strand_id
1 'polypeptide(L)'
;MKQENREVTEYYTEMLGLWQDLDLNCEEEWKYTGDSVRFKKKMENKRVFEFLAGLNRELDDVRSRVLSRRSLPSIQEVFSEVQREESRRRVMLGKHLSSRP
;
A
#
# COMPACT_ATOMS: atom_id res chain seq x y z
N MET A 1 -4.81 5.50 9.01
CA MET A 1 -5.97 4.81 8.41
C MET A 1 -5.69 3.31 8.38
N LYS A 2 -6.72 2.47 8.53
CA LYS A 2 -6.61 0.99 8.41
C LYS A 2 -7.55 0.48 7.33
N GLN A 3 -7.24 -0.64 6.69
CA GLN A 3 -8.06 -1.26 5.65
C GLN A 3 -9.45 -1.64 6.19
N GLU A 4 -9.49 -2.37 7.31
CA GLU A 4 -10.72 -2.82 7.99
C GLU A 4 -11.61 -3.65 7.05
N ASN A 5 -12.90 -3.35 6.90
CA ASN A 5 -13.81 -4.13 6.08
C ASN A 5 -13.77 -3.76 4.58
N ARG A 6 -12.85 -2.88 4.17
CA ARG A 6 -12.74 -2.38 2.80
C ARG A 6 -11.87 -3.26 1.93
N GLU A 7 -12.15 -3.26 0.64
CA GLU A 7 -11.24 -3.86 -0.34
C GLU A 7 -9.91 -3.11 -0.36
N VAL A 8 -8.82 -3.81 -0.70
CA VAL A 8 -7.50 -3.19 -0.84
C VAL A 8 -7.52 -2.02 -1.82
N THR A 9 -8.31 -2.12 -2.89
CA THR A 9 -8.46 -1.05 -3.90
C THR A 9 -9.07 0.22 -3.31
N GLU A 10 -10.12 0.09 -2.50
CA GLU A 10 -10.80 1.23 -1.87
C GLU A 10 -9.88 1.89 -0.85
N TYR A 11 -9.27 1.09 0.03
CA TYR A 11 -8.28 1.57 1.01
C TYR A 11 -7.10 2.29 0.34
N TYR A 12 -6.55 1.73 -0.74
CA TYR A 12 -5.46 2.35 -1.48
C TYR A 12 -5.86 3.67 -2.14
N THR A 13 -7.06 3.73 -2.70
CA THR A 13 -7.57 4.95 -3.38
C THR A 13 -7.72 6.11 -2.40
N GLU A 14 -8.22 5.85 -1.20
CA GLU A 14 -8.31 6.88 -0.16
C GLU A 14 -6.93 7.36 0.30
N MET A 15 -5.99 6.42 0.52
CA MET A 15 -4.61 6.77 0.88
C MET A 15 -3.96 7.61 -0.23
N LEU A 16 -4.21 7.28 -1.49
CA LEU A 16 -3.71 8.03 -2.64
C LEU A 16 -4.25 9.47 -2.65
N GLY A 17 -5.54 9.67 -2.38
CA GLY A 17 -6.13 11.00 -2.26
C GLY A 17 -5.47 11.84 -1.17
N LEU A 18 -5.31 11.26 0.03
CA LEU A 18 -4.64 11.95 1.15
C LEU A 18 -3.19 12.34 0.82
N TRP A 19 -2.45 11.46 0.14
CA TRP A 19 -1.09 11.76 -0.28
C TRP A 19 -1.02 12.81 -1.39
N GLN A 20 -1.98 12.84 -2.31
CA GLN A 20 -2.09 13.87 -3.33
C GLN A 20 -2.36 15.24 -2.71
N ASP A 21 -3.28 15.31 -1.73
CA ASP A 21 -3.54 16.56 -1.00
C ASP A 21 -2.29 17.06 -0.26
N LEU A 22 -1.53 16.15 0.35
CA LEU A 22 -0.25 16.47 0.98
C LEU A 22 0.81 16.92 -0.02
N ASP A 23 0.87 16.30 -1.21
CA ASP A 23 1.81 16.66 -2.27
C ASP A 23 1.53 18.07 -2.80
N LEU A 24 0.26 18.41 -3.04
CA LEU A 24 -0.15 19.75 -3.47
C LEU A 24 0.28 20.82 -2.47
N ASN A 25 0.19 20.53 -1.17
CA ASN A 25 0.63 21.46 -0.12
C ASN A 25 2.16 21.52 0.04
N CYS A 26 2.90 20.51 -0.45
CA CYS A 26 4.36 20.48 -0.35
C CYS A 26 5.07 21.17 -1.52
N GLU A 27 4.45 21.29 -2.70
CA GLU A 27 5.12 21.84 -3.90
C GLU A 27 5.65 23.29 -3.74
N GLU A 28 5.13 24.07 -2.80
CA GLU A 28 5.59 25.44 -2.53
C GLU A 28 6.99 25.52 -1.91
N GLU A 29 7.44 24.53 -1.13
CA GLU A 29 8.66 24.65 -0.31
C GLU A 29 9.96 24.18 -1.00
N TRP A 30 9.90 23.32 -2.02
CA TRP A 30 11.08 22.52 -2.43
C TRP A 30 11.67 22.84 -3.81
N LYS A 31 11.39 24.01 -4.40
CA LYS A 31 11.81 24.36 -5.77
C LYS A 31 13.33 24.45 -6.02
N TYR A 32 14.17 24.40 -4.98
CA TYR A 32 15.62 24.54 -5.15
C TYR A 32 16.37 23.60 -4.19
N THR A 33 16.80 22.42 -4.67
CA THR A 33 18.03 21.70 -4.27
C THR A 33 18.06 20.25 -4.82
N GLY A 34 19.27 19.70 -5.00
CA GLY A 34 19.50 18.29 -5.35
C GLY A 34 18.98 17.28 -4.32
N ASP A 35 18.52 17.76 -3.15
CA ASP A 35 17.84 16.97 -2.12
C ASP A 35 16.44 16.49 -2.52
N SER A 36 15.85 17.04 -3.58
CA SER A 36 14.50 16.70 -4.04
C SER A 36 14.32 15.23 -4.42
N VAL A 37 15.30 14.59 -5.07
CA VAL A 37 15.22 13.16 -5.45
C VAL A 37 15.25 12.26 -4.22
N ARG A 38 16.18 12.53 -3.29
CA ARG A 38 16.30 11.78 -2.03
C ARG A 38 15.05 11.95 -1.17
N PHE A 39 14.50 13.16 -1.14
CA PHE A 39 13.26 13.47 -0.43
C PHE A 39 12.06 12.74 -1.05
N LYS A 40 11.89 12.79 -2.38
CA LYS A 40 10.84 12.05 -3.09
C LYS A 40 10.93 10.55 -2.79
N LYS A 41 12.14 9.96 -2.80
CA LYS A 41 12.31 8.55 -2.44
C LYS A 41 11.96 8.25 -0.99
N LYS A 42 12.31 9.16 -0.06
CA LYS A 42 11.94 9.03 1.35
C LYS A 42 10.42 9.10 1.54
N MET A 43 9.74 10.00 0.84
CA MET A 43 8.28 10.11 0.86
C MET A 43 7.62 8.87 0.26
N GLU A 44 8.10 8.35 -0.86
CA GLU A 44 7.60 7.11 -1.43
C GLU A 44 7.75 5.93 -0.46
N ASN A 45 8.92 5.77 0.17
CA ASN A 45 9.14 4.73 1.18
C ASN A 45 8.18 4.90 2.36
N LYS A 46 7.95 6.14 2.82
CA LYS A 46 6.98 6.43 3.89
C LYS A 46 5.58 5.97 3.50
N ARG A 47 5.13 6.23 2.27
CA ARG A 47 3.83 5.77 1.74
C ARG A 47 3.72 4.25 1.76
N VAL A 48 4.78 3.54 1.37
CA VAL A 48 4.83 2.07 1.44
C VAL A 48 4.62 1.59 2.87
N PHE A 49 5.34 2.16 3.84
CA PHE A 49 5.16 1.78 5.25
C PHE A 49 3.75 2.08 5.77
N GLU A 50 3.21 3.27 5.48
CA GLU A 50 1.86 3.67 5.91
C GLU A 50 0.78 2.74 5.33
N PHE A 51 0.87 2.42 4.03
CA PHE A 51 -0.03 1.48 3.38
C PHE A 51 0.05 0.10 4.02
N LEU A 52 1.26 -0.45 4.12
CA LEU A 52 1.49 -1.78 4.69
C LEU A 52 1.02 -1.89 6.15
N ALA A 53 1.24 -0.85 6.96
CA ALA A 53 0.83 -0.81 8.37
C ALA A 53 -0.69 -0.77 8.56
N GLY A 54 -1.42 -0.24 7.59
CA GLY A 54 -2.89 -0.22 7.61
C GLY A 54 -3.55 -1.47 7.07
N LEU A 55 -2.83 -2.35 6.35
CA LEU A 55 -3.39 -3.60 5.83
C LEU A 55 -3.89 -4.53 6.93
N ASN A 56 -4.91 -5.32 6.60
CA ASN A 56 -5.41 -6.35 7.50
C ASN A 56 -4.39 -7.50 7.70
N ARG A 57 -4.53 -8.24 8.81
CA ARG A 57 -3.60 -9.31 9.20
C ARG A 57 -3.55 -10.47 8.19
N GLU A 58 -4.62 -10.65 7.43
CA GLU A 58 -4.73 -11.64 6.38
C GLU A 58 -3.69 -11.41 5.27
N LEU A 59 -3.09 -10.23 5.18
CA LEU A 59 -2.08 -9.88 4.19
C LEU A 59 -0.65 -9.84 4.77
N ASP A 60 -0.44 -10.35 5.99
CA ASP A 60 0.85 -10.34 6.70
C ASP A 60 1.96 -11.02 5.90
N ASP A 61 1.65 -12.07 5.15
CA ASP A 61 2.63 -12.77 4.31
C ASP A 61 3.20 -11.85 3.22
N VAL A 62 2.35 -11.03 2.60
CA VAL A 62 2.79 -10.04 1.59
C VAL A 62 3.57 -8.94 2.29
N ARG A 63 3.08 -8.44 3.42
CA ARG A 63 3.76 -7.41 4.23
C ARG A 63 5.18 -7.83 4.58
N SER A 64 5.35 -9.04 5.12
CA SER A 64 6.64 -9.60 5.50
C SER A 64 7.58 -9.74 4.31
N ARG A 65 7.09 -10.27 3.18
CA ARG A 65 7.90 -10.40 1.95
C ARG A 65 8.36 -9.05 1.39
N VAL A 66 7.51 -8.03 1.40
CA VAL A 66 7.88 -6.69 0.92
C VAL A 66 8.93 -6.06 1.83
N LEU A 67 8.76 -6.14 3.14
CA LEU A 67 9.68 -5.59 4.13
C LEU A 67 11.04 -6.31 4.17
N SER A 68 11.09 -7.57 3.73
CA SER A 68 12.31 -8.37 3.68
C SER A 68 13.19 -8.07 2.45
N ARG A 69 12.77 -7.20 1.53
CA ARG A 69 13.54 -6.88 0.32
C ARG A 69 14.71 -5.96 0.65
N ARG A 70 15.82 -6.10 -0.10
CA ARG A 70 17.00 -5.21 0.01
C ARG A 70 16.65 -3.74 -0.25
N SER A 71 15.71 -3.51 -1.17
CA SER A 71 15.17 -2.19 -1.49
C SER A 71 13.66 -2.26 -1.52
N LEU A 72 13.01 -1.25 -0.94
CA LEU A 72 11.55 -1.15 -1.00
C LEU A 72 11.10 -0.91 -2.45
N PRO A 73 10.12 -1.69 -2.95
CA PRO A 73 9.46 -1.43 -4.21
C PRO A 73 8.71 -0.10 -4.17
N SER A 74 8.28 0.37 -5.33
CA SER A 74 7.37 1.51 -5.43
C SER A 74 6.02 1.18 -4.79
N ILE A 75 5.29 2.22 -4.40
CA ILE A 75 3.96 2.05 -3.82
C ILE A 75 2.99 1.32 -4.77
N GLN A 76 3.12 1.55 -6.08
CA GLN A 76 2.29 0.89 -7.10
C GLN A 76 2.57 -0.60 -7.20
N GLU A 77 3.85 -1.01 -7.19
CA GLU A 77 4.23 -2.43 -7.17
C GLU A 77 3.68 -3.11 -5.91
N VAL A 78 3.84 -2.49 -4.74
CA VAL A 78 3.32 -3.03 -3.48
C VAL A 78 1.79 -3.16 -3.54
N PHE A 79 1.09 -2.15 -4.05
CA PHE A 79 -0.37 -2.22 -4.25
C PHE A 79 -0.76 -3.40 -5.15
N SER A 80 -0.13 -3.55 -6.33
CA SER A 80 -0.44 -4.65 -7.26
C SER A 80 -0.18 -6.03 -6.65
N GLU A 81 0.86 -6.18 -5.83
CA GLU A 81 1.13 -7.43 -5.11
C GLU A 81 0.06 -7.75 -4.06
N VAL A 82 -0.34 -6.75 -3.28
CA VAL A 82 -1.36 -6.91 -2.23
C VAL A 82 -2.73 -7.17 -2.85
N GLN A 83 -3.12 -6.45 -3.89
CA GLN A 83 -4.40 -6.65 -4.61
C GLN A 83 -4.47 -8.05 -5.24
N ARG A 84 -3.38 -8.52 -5.84
CA ARG A 84 -3.30 -9.89 -6.38
C ARG A 84 -3.45 -10.94 -5.29
N GLU A 85 -2.84 -10.73 -4.12
CA GLU A 85 -2.98 -11.65 -3.00
C GLU A 85 -4.40 -11.66 -2.43
N GLU A 86 -5.03 -10.49 -2.25
CA GLU A 86 -6.43 -10.39 -1.82
C GLU A 86 -7.35 -11.17 -2.78
N SER A 87 -7.14 -11.00 -4.09
CA SER A 87 -7.87 -11.71 -5.14
C SER A 87 -7.63 -13.22 -5.08
N ARG A 88 -6.38 -13.66 -4.92
CA ARG A 88 -6.02 -15.08 -4.78
C ARG A 88 -6.70 -15.70 -3.56
N ARG A 89 -6.66 -15.04 -2.41
CA ARG A 89 -7.31 -15.49 -1.17
C ARG A 89 -8.82 -15.58 -1.36
N ARG A 90 -9.44 -14.61 -2.03
CA ARG A 90 -10.87 -14.64 -2.37
C ARG A 90 -11.24 -15.86 -3.20
N VAL A 91 -10.44 -16.22 -4.20
CA VAL A 91 -10.69 -17.43 -5.02
C VAL A 91 -10.44 -18.71 -4.23
N MET A 92 -9.35 -18.78 -3.46
CA MET A 92 -8.97 -20.00 -2.76
C MET A 92 -9.84 -20.29 -1.52
N LEU A 93 -10.25 -19.25 -0.80
CA LEU A 93 -11.10 -19.35 0.39
C LEU A 93 -12.59 -19.25 0.04
N GLY A 94 -12.93 -18.70 -1.13
CA GLY A 94 -14.29 -18.53 -1.66
C GLY A 94 -14.99 -19.81 -2.14
N LYS A 95 -14.50 -21.00 -1.76
CA LYS A 95 -15.19 -22.29 -1.97
C LYS A 95 -15.52 -23.06 -0.68
N HIS A 96 -15.08 -22.59 0.49
CA HIS A 96 -15.26 -23.34 1.75
C HIS A 96 -16.47 -22.86 2.59
N LEU A 97 -17.19 -21.81 2.18
CA LEU A 97 -18.36 -21.31 2.92
C LEU A 97 -19.71 -21.59 2.23
N SER A 98 -19.72 -22.21 1.04
CA SER A 98 -20.96 -22.62 0.35
C SER A 98 -21.20 -24.13 0.36
N SER A 99 -20.47 -24.89 1.17
CA SER A 99 -20.70 -26.33 1.36
C SER A 99 -20.60 -26.68 2.84
N ARG A 100 -21.65 -26.36 3.58
CA ARG A 100 -22.00 -27.13 4.77
C ARG A 100 -23.47 -27.54 4.66
N PRO A 101 -23.77 -28.85 4.75
CA PRO A 101 -25.13 -29.36 4.73
C PRO A 101 -25.92 -28.94 5.97
#